data_AF-A0A0J7KXZ9-F1
#
_entry.id   AF-A0A0J7KXZ9-F1
#
_cell.length_a   1.000
_cell.length_b   1.000
_cell.length_c   1.000
_cell.angle_alpha   90.00
_cell.angle_beta   90.00
_cell.angle_gamma   90.00
#
_symmetry.space_group_name_H-M   'P 1'
#
loop_
_entity.id
_entity.type
_entity.pdbx_description
1 polymer ?
#
loop_
_entity_poly.entity_id
_entity_poly.type
_entity_poly.pdbx_seq_one_letter_code
_entity_poly.pdbx_strand_id
1 'polypeptide(L)'
;MESCGMNAIKYVLFVFNLVFAISGIGIIAAGACVLADVGEFTHFVEGRIMAPPIVLIIAGAIVFVIAFLGCYGAIKEHYNMLIAFAAALLIIFVIELAVGIAAAVFKNDFSMVMKDTLKESIKNYTEADRLAWDNVQKKIAGIILACCLAAAIKRETDPK
;
A
#
# COMPACT_ATOMS: atom_id res chain seq x y z
N MET A 1 -31.26 26.41 -2.38
CA MET A 1 -29.92 26.08 -2.93
C MET A 1 -29.27 24.86 -2.24
N GLU A 2 -29.98 24.14 -1.36
CA GLU A 2 -29.35 23.13 -0.47
C GLU A 2 -29.28 21.69 -1.02
N SER A 3 -29.67 21.46 -2.28
CA SER A 3 -29.76 20.08 -2.83
C SER A 3 -28.53 19.65 -3.65
N CYS A 4 -27.80 20.58 -4.28
CA CYS A 4 -26.73 20.22 -5.21
C CYS A 4 -25.46 19.69 -4.49
N GLY A 5 -25.10 20.30 -3.35
CA GLY A 5 -23.89 19.94 -2.61
C GLY A 5 -23.92 18.54 -1.97
N MET A 6 -25.08 18.11 -1.48
CA MET A 6 -25.19 16.82 -0.77
C MET A 6 -25.04 15.62 -1.71
N ASN A 7 -25.57 15.75 -2.93
CA ASN A 7 -25.41 14.74 -3.98
C ASN A 7 -23.98 14.73 -4.55
N ALA A 8 -23.36 15.91 -4.68
CA ALA A 8 -21.95 16.02 -5.11
C ALA A 8 -21.01 15.32 -4.11
N ILE A 9 -21.19 15.54 -2.80
CA ILE A 9 -20.37 14.92 -1.76
C ILE A 9 -20.52 13.40 -1.77
N LYS A 10 -21.75 12.87 -1.90
CA LYS A 10 -22.00 11.42 -2.01
C LYS A 10 -21.28 10.81 -3.22
N TYR A 11 -21.36 11.47 -4.37
CA TYR A 11 -20.72 10.99 -5.60
C TYR A 11 -19.19 10.99 -5.49
N VAL A 12 -18.61 12.06 -4.93
CA VAL A 12 -17.16 12.16 -4.69
C VAL A 12 -16.70 11.09 -3.71
N LEU A 13 -17.42 10.87 -2.61
CA LEU A 13 -17.10 9.82 -1.63
C LEU A 13 -17.17 8.42 -2.26
N PHE A 14 -18.14 8.16 -3.12
CA PHE A 14 -18.27 6.88 -3.82
C PHE A 14 -17.10 6.65 -4.78
N VAL A 15 -16.79 7.63 -5.63
CA VAL A 15 -15.67 7.52 -6.59
C VAL A 15 -14.34 7.37 -5.88
N PHE A 16 -14.10 8.15 -4.83
CA PHE A 16 -12.88 8.06 -4.03
C PHE A 16 -12.74 6.67 -3.41
N ASN A 17 -13.76 6.17 -2.72
CA ASN A 17 -13.74 4.83 -2.15
C ASN A 17 -13.55 3.73 -3.21
N LEU A 18 -14.12 3.89 -4.41
CA LEU A 18 -13.89 2.95 -5.51
C LEU A 18 -12.41 2.90 -5.93
N VAL A 19 -11.75 4.05 -6.04
CA VAL A 19 -10.31 4.12 -6.32
C VAL A 19 -9.49 3.45 -5.21
N PHE A 20 -9.84 3.67 -3.94
CA PHE A 20 -9.17 2.99 -2.83
C PHE A 20 -9.38 1.47 -2.86
N ALA A 21 -10.58 1.00 -3.19
CA ALA A 21 -10.86 -0.43 -3.33
C ALA A 21 -9.97 -1.07 -4.41
N ILE A 22 -9.86 -0.43 -5.59
CA ILE A 22 -8.99 -0.90 -6.67
C ILE A 22 -7.53 -0.88 -6.24
N SER A 23 -7.08 0.17 -5.56
CA SER A 23 -5.71 0.25 -5.04
C SER A 23 -5.42 -0.84 -3.99
N GLY A 24 -6.38 -1.14 -3.11
CA GLY A 24 -6.26 -2.18 -2.10
C GLY A 24 -6.06 -3.55 -2.73
N ILE A 25 -6.85 -3.88 -3.76
CA ILE A 25 -6.68 -5.10 -4.57
C ILE A 25 -5.28 -5.11 -5.22
N GLY A 26 -4.84 -3.99 -5.79
CA GLY A 26 -3.51 -3.86 -6.37
C GLY A 26 -2.37 -4.11 -5.37
N ILE A 27 -2.48 -3.57 -4.15
CA ILE A 27 -1.51 -3.79 -3.07
C ILE A 27 -1.49 -5.25 -2.63
N ILE A 28 -2.67 -5.88 -2.47
CA ILE A 28 -2.77 -7.30 -2.11
C ILE A 28 -2.13 -8.16 -3.20
N ALA A 29 -2.44 -7.90 -4.48
CA ALA A 29 -1.88 -8.63 -5.60
C ALA A 29 -0.37 -8.46 -5.67
N ALA A 30 0.15 -7.24 -5.51
CA ALA A 30 1.59 -6.98 -5.47
C ALA A 30 2.26 -7.73 -4.30
N GLY A 31 1.71 -7.65 -3.10
CA GLY A 31 2.21 -8.37 -1.92
C GLY A 31 2.20 -9.88 -2.12
N ALA A 32 1.14 -10.44 -2.71
CA ALA A 32 1.03 -11.86 -3.04
C ALA A 32 2.04 -12.28 -4.12
N CYS A 33 2.26 -11.47 -5.16
CA CYS A 33 3.28 -11.74 -6.18
C CYS A 33 4.69 -11.77 -5.56
N VAL A 34 5.02 -10.79 -4.72
CA VAL A 34 6.31 -10.76 -4.03
C VAL A 34 6.43 -11.96 -3.07
N LEU A 35 5.37 -12.30 -2.35
CA LEU A 35 5.39 -13.45 -1.44
C LEU A 35 5.57 -14.78 -2.19
N ALA A 36 4.98 -14.93 -3.38
CA ALA A 36 5.17 -16.11 -4.24
C ALA A 36 6.61 -16.21 -4.76
N ASP A 37 7.17 -15.08 -5.23
CA ASP A 37 8.54 -15.01 -5.73
C ASP A 37 9.56 -15.31 -4.60
N VAL A 38 9.29 -14.91 -3.34
CA VAL A 38 10.15 -15.19 -2.17
C VAL A 38 9.91 -16.59 -1.57
N GLY A 39 8.68 -17.10 -1.68
CA GLY A 39 8.26 -18.40 -1.15
C GLY A 39 9.01 -19.59 -1.77
N GLU A 40 9.49 -19.45 -3.00
CA GLU A 40 10.31 -20.48 -3.67
C GLU A 40 11.72 -20.62 -3.06
N PHE A 41 12.19 -19.63 -2.28
CA PHE A 41 13.49 -19.62 -1.58
C PHE A 41 13.40 -20.05 -0.11
N THR A 42 12.22 -20.53 0.32
CA THR A 42 11.91 -20.91 1.72
C THR A 42 12.83 -21.96 2.33
N HIS A 43 13.62 -22.67 1.52
CA HIS A 43 14.57 -23.65 2.02
C HIS A 43 15.85 -23.05 2.64
N PHE A 44 16.10 -21.74 2.47
CA PHE A 44 17.35 -21.09 2.90
C PHE A 44 17.18 -19.77 3.69
N VAL A 45 15.98 -19.20 3.80
CA VAL A 45 15.82 -17.83 4.29
C VAL A 45 14.91 -17.75 5.51
N GLU A 46 15.50 -17.37 6.64
CA GLU A 46 14.83 -17.09 7.92
C GLU A 46 13.76 -16.00 7.75
N GLY A 47 12.64 -16.09 8.49
CA GLY A 47 11.37 -15.36 8.26
C GLY A 47 11.38 -13.82 8.18
N ARG A 48 12.56 -13.20 8.23
CA ARG A 48 12.80 -11.76 8.11
C ARG A 48 12.50 -11.19 6.72
N ILE A 49 12.71 -11.96 5.64
CA ILE A 49 12.40 -11.54 4.25
C ILE A 49 10.90 -11.71 3.90
N MET A 50 10.19 -12.60 4.60
CA MET A 50 8.76 -12.87 4.39
C MET A 50 7.85 -11.85 5.09
N ALA A 51 8.36 -11.13 6.10
CA ALA A 51 7.56 -10.19 6.88
C ALA A 51 7.02 -8.99 6.05
N PRO A 52 7.80 -8.30 5.20
CA PRO A 52 7.31 -7.13 4.46
C PRO A 52 6.17 -7.43 3.47
N PRO A 53 6.23 -8.48 2.63
CA PRO A 53 5.12 -8.85 1.72
C PRO A 53 3.83 -9.20 2.46
N ILE A 54 3.93 -9.89 3.60
CA ILE A 54 2.78 -10.25 4.44
C ILE A 54 2.12 -8.98 5.02
N VAL A 55 2.92 -8.03 5.52
CA VAL A 55 2.41 -6.74 6.02
C VAL A 55 1.71 -5.96 4.90
N LEU A 56 2.26 -5.97 3.68
CA LEU A 56 1.61 -5.35 2.52
C LEU A 56 0.23 -5.97 2.20
N ILE A 57 0.12 -7.30 2.22
CA ILE A 57 -1.15 -8.01 1.99
C ILE A 57 -2.19 -7.60 3.06
N ILE A 58 -1.80 -7.61 4.33
CA ILE A 58 -2.69 -7.25 5.44
C ILE A 58 -3.13 -5.79 5.32
N ALA A 59 -2.20 -4.87 5.06
CA ALA A 59 -2.50 -3.46 4.87
C ALA A 59 -3.46 -3.23 3.69
N GLY A 60 -3.21 -3.88 2.54
CA GLY A 60 -4.09 -3.82 1.38
C GLY A 60 -5.49 -4.35 1.64
N ALA A 61 -5.61 -5.43 2.42
CA ALA A 61 -6.89 -5.99 2.84
C ALA A 61 -7.69 -5.01 3.73
N ILE A 62 -7.03 -4.33 4.67
CA ILE A 62 -7.66 -3.30 5.51
C ILE A 62 -8.20 -2.16 4.65
N VAL A 63 -7.39 -1.66 3.71
CA VAL A 63 -7.80 -0.59 2.78
C VAL A 63 -9.01 -1.03 1.94
N PHE A 64 -8.99 -2.25 1.41
CA PHE A 64 -10.10 -2.80 0.63
C PHE A 64 -11.40 -2.89 1.44
N VAL A 65 -11.34 -3.41 2.67
CA VAL A 65 -12.53 -3.52 3.54
C VAL A 65 -13.10 -2.16 3.88
N ILE A 66 -12.25 -1.18 4.22
CA ILE A 66 -12.70 0.18 4.56
C ILE A 66 -13.34 0.86 3.34
N ALA A 67 -12.73 0.72 2.17
CA ALA A 67 -13.26 1.22 0.92
C ALA A 67 -14.63 0.57 0.57
N PHE A 68 -14.76 -0.74 0.77
CA PHE A 68 -16.02 -1.45 0.56
C PHE A 68 -17.12 -0.98 1.51
N LEU A 69 -16.79 -0.78 2.80
CA LEU A 69 -17.70 -0.21 3.79
C LEU A 69 -18.10 1.22 3.43
N GLY A 70 -17.18 2.02 2.89
CA GLY A 70 -17.45 3.38 2.39
C GLY A 70 -18.42 3.40 1.20
N CYS A 71 -18.20 2.53 0.21
CA CYS A 71 -19.12 2.36 -0.93
C CYS A 71 -20.50 1.85 -0.48
N TYR A 72 -20.56 0.85 0.39
CA TYR A 72 -21.81 0.28 0.90
C TYR A 72 -22.58 1.29 1.76
N GLY A 73 -21.88 2.05 2.62
CA GLY A 73 -22.46 3.13 3.42
C GLY A 73 -23.01 4.28 2.56
N ALA A 74 -22.33 4.60 1.45
CA ALA A 74 -22.82 5.62 0.51
C ALA A 74 -24.07 5.17 -0.25
N ILE A 75 -24.17 3.91 -0.65
CA ILE A 75 -25.33 3.36 -1.38
C ILE A 75 -26.56 3.23 -0.47
N LYS A 76 -26.36 2.78 0.78
CA LYS A 76 -27.48 2.38 1.65
C LYS A 76 -28.04 3.51 2.51
N GLU A 77 -27.54 4.74 2.36
CA GLU A 77 -27.93 5.96 3.12
C GLU A 77 -28.03 5.80 4.65
N HIS A 78 -27.49 4.73 5.23
CA HIS A 78 -27.50 4.54 6.67
C HIS A 78 -26.46 5.44 7.32
N TYR A 79 -26.94 6.51 7.94
CA TYR A 79 -26.14 7.49 8.68
C TYR A 79 -25.11 6.86 9.63
N ASN A 80 -25.49 5.81 10.36
CA ASN A 80 -24.57 5.12 11.29
C ASN A 80 -23.39 4.43 10.59
N MET A 81 -23.54 3.93 9.36
CA MET A 81 -22.43 3.33 8.61
C MET A 81 -21.47 4.39 8.09
N LEU A 82 -21.98 5.55 7.69
CA LEU A 82 -21.14 6.67 7.26
C LEU A 82 -20.34 7.25 8.44
N ILE A 83 -20.93 7.33 9.64
CA ILE A 83 -20.21 7.71 10.86
C ILE A 83 -19.13 6.69 11.20
N ALA A 84 -19.44 5.39 11.15
CA ALA A 84 -18.45 4.35 11.44
C ALA A 84 -17.26 4.41 10.47
N PHE A 85 -17.52 4.67 9.19
CA PHE A 85 -16.48 4.92 8.18
C PHE A 85 -15.62 6.15 8.52
N ALA A 86 -16.26 7.28 8.84
CA ALA A 86 -15.55 8.50 9.23
C ALA A 86 -14.70 8.31 10.50
N ALA A 87 -15.23 7.59 11.50
CA ALA A 87 -14.50 7.26 12.72
C ALA A 87 -13.30 6.34 12.44
N ALA A 88 -13.45 5.34 11.57
CA ALA A 88 -12.36 4.45 11.16
C ALA A 88 -11.23 5.24 10.45
N LEU A 89 -11.58 6.16 9.54
CA LEU A 89 -10.59 7.04 8.89
C LEU A 89 -9.86 7.93 9.90
N LEU A 90 -10.57 8.48 10.88
CA LEU A 90 -9.97 9.30 11.92
C LEU A 90 -8.99 8.50 12.79
N ILE A 91 -9.32 7.26 13.13
CA ILE A 91 -8.43 6.36 13.87
C ILE A 91 -7.17 6.07 13.04
N ILE A 92 -7.32 5.77 11.75
CA ILE A 92 -6.18 5.53 10.85
C ILE A 92 -5.28 6.76 10.77
N PHE A 93 -5.87 7.96 10.64
CA PHE A 93 -5.10 9.19 10.59
C PHE A 93 -4.25 9.40 11.85
N VAL A 94 -4.80 9.11 13.04
CA VAL A 94 -4.05 9.19 14.29
C VAL A 94 -2.92 8.15 14.34
N ILE A 95 -3.17 6.93 13.87
CA ILE A 95 -2.14 5.89 13.79
C ILE A 95 -1.04 6.29 12.80
N GLU A 96 -1.38 6.79 11.62
CA GLU A 96 -0.41 7.24 10.62
C GLU A 96 0.44 8.41 11.14
N LEU A 97 -0.16 9.36 11.86
CA LEU A 97 0.59 10.43 12.51
C LEU A 97 1.55 9.88 13.57
N ALA A 98 1.10 8.94 14.42
CA ALA A 98 1.96 8.32 15.42
C ALA A 98 3.13 7.55 14.78
N VAL A 99 2.86 6.77 13.73
CA VAL A 99 3.87 6.05 12.94
C VAL A 99 4.83 7.02 12.27
N GLY A 100 4.33 8.12 11.69
CA GLY A 100 5.16 9.14 11.05
C GLY A 100 6.11 9.84 12.02
N ILE A 101 5.62 10.18 13.22
CA ILE A 101 6.45 10.75 14.29
C ILE A 101 7.49 9.72 14.75
N ALA A 102 7.08 8.47 15.01
CA ALA A 102 8.00 7.40 15.39
C ALA A 102 9.08 7.18 14.32
N ALA A 103 8.71 7.14 13.05
CA ALA A 103 9.65 6.99 11.93
C ALA A 103 10.64 8.16 11.84
N ALA A 104 10.21 9.39 12.14
CA ALA A 104 11.08 10.55 12.16
C ALA A 104 12.09 10.50 13.32
N VAL A 105 11.65 10.09 14.52
CA VAL A 105 12.49 9.99 15.72
C VAL A 105 13.50 8.86 15.60
N PHE A 106 13.07 7.67 15.18
CA PHE A 106 13.91 6.47 15.09
C PHE A 106 14.61 6.30 13.74
N LYS A 107 14.63 7.33 12.89
CA LYS A 107 15.18 7.25 11.52
C LYS A 107 16.63 6.73 11.50
N ASN A 108 17.45 7.18 12.45
CA ASN A 108 18.87 6.81 12.51
C ASN A 108 19.07 5.36 12.92
N ASP A 109 18.36 4.91 13.95
CA ASP A 109 18.40 3.52 14.45
C ASP A 109 17.85 2.56 13.40
N PHE A 110 16.70 2.90 12.79
CA PHE A 110 16.10 2.11 11.73
C PHE A 110 17.01 1.98 10.50
N SER A 111 17.70 3.07 10.12
CA SER A 111 18.65 3.05 9.01
C SER A 111 19.86 2.17 9.28
N MET A 112 20.32 2.09 10.53
CA MET A 112 21.44 1.23 10.92
C MET A 112 21.01 -0.25 10.89
N VAL A 113 19.93 -0.59 11.57
CA VAL A 113 19.37 -1.95 11.62
C VAL A 113 19.06 -2.48 10.23
N MET A 114 18.46 -1.65 9.37
CA MET A 114 18.16 -2.03 7.99
C MET A 114 19.43 -2.28 7.16
N LYS A 115 20.47 -1.45 7.31
CA LYS A 115 21.77 -1.65 6.63
C LYS A 115 22.45 -2.93 7.08
N ASP A 116 22.41 -3.23 8.37
CA ASP A 116 23.04 -4.43 8.93
C ASP A 116 22.28 -5.68 8.50
N THR A 117 20.95 -5.65 8.57
CA THR A 117 20.08 -6.73 8.06
C THR A 117 20.31 -7.00 6.57
N LEU A 118 20.46 -5.93 5.76
CA LEU A 118 20.71 -6.07 4.32
C LEU A 118 22.11 -6.62 4.05
N LYS A 119 23.13 -6.13 4.76
CA LYS A 119 24.51 -6.65 4.64
C LYS A 119 24.61 -8.12 5.04
N GLU A 120 23.91 -8.52 6.08
CA GLU A 120 23.87 -9.91 6.55
C GLU A 120 23.13 -10.81 5.55
N SER A 121 22.02 -10.33 4.99
CA SER A 121 21.31 -11.02 3.92
C SER A 121 22.19 -11.24 2.69
N ILE A 122 23.00 -10.24 2.29
CA ILE A 122 23.95 -10.35 1.16
C ILE A 122 25.16 -11.24 1.47
N LYS A 123 25.51 -11.46 2.75
CA LYS A 123 26.61 -12.38 3.10
C LYS A 123 26.21 -13.85 3.02
N ASN A 124 24.93 -14.17 3.23
CA ASN A 124 24.39 -15.53 3.15
C ASN A 124 23.77 -15.85 1.77
N TYR A 125 24.23 -15.16 0.72
CA TYR A 125 23.59 -15.10 -0.59
C TYR A 125 24.06 -16.25 -1.50
N THR A 126 23.12 -17.09 -1.96
CA THR A 126 23.36 -18.18 -2.91
C THR A 126 23.08 -17.70 -4.35
N GLU A 127 23.67 -18.34 -5.37
CA GLU A 127 23.43 -17.99 -6.80
C GLU A 127 21.94 -18.07 -7.21
N ALA A 128 21.12 -18.88 -6.52
CA ALA A 128 19.67 -18.91 -6.71
C ALA A 128 19.00 -17.59 -6.26
N ASP A 129 19.46 -16.99 -5.16
CA ASP A 129 18.92 -15.74 -4.63
C ASP A 129 19.16 -14.57 -5.59
N ARG A 130 20.30 -14.56 -6.30
CA ARG A 130 20.61 -13.54 -7.33
C ARG A 130 19.53 -13.46 -8.41
N LEU A 131 19.05 -14.60 -8.90
CA LEU A 131 18.04 -14.64 -9.97
C LEU A 131 16.69 -14.08 -9.50
N ALA A 132 16.29 -14.36 -8.25
CA ALA A 132 15.07 -13.79 -7.69
C ALA A 132 15.19 -12.30 -7.40
N TRP A 133 16.31 -11.84 -6.83
CA TRP A 133 16.53 -10.42 -6.61
C TRP A 133 16.59 -9.64 -7.93
N ASP A 134 17.21 -10.19 -8.98
CA ASP A 134 17.21 -9.59 -10.32
C ASP A 134 15.79 -9.50 -10.91
N ASN A 135 14.98 -10.54 -10.73
CA ASN A 135 13.60 -10.57 -11.22
C ASN A 135 12.70 -9.60 -10.46
N VAL A 136 12.85 -9.52 -9.13
CA VAL A 136 12.13 -8.57 -8.28
C VAL A 136 12.57 -7.14 -8.60
N GLN A 137 13.88 -6.87 -8.75
CA GLN A 137 14.39 -5.56 -9.13
C GLN A 137 13.93 -5.14 -10.53
N LYS A 138 13.91 -6.06 -11.51
CA LYS A 138 13.39 -5.77 -12.86
C LYS A 138 11.89 -5.49 -12.84
N LYS A 139 11.10 -6.26 -12.09
CA LYS A 139 9.64 -6.03 -11.93
C LYS A 139 9.35 -4.71 -11.23
N ILE A 140 10.02 -4.42 -10.11
CA ILE A 140 9.85 -3.16 -9.36
C ILE A 140 10.29 -1.96 -10.21
N ALA A 141 11.42 -2.05 -10.90
CA ALA A 141 11.87 -1.01 -11.82
C ALA A 141 10.86 -0.76 -12.95
N GLY A 142 10.25 -1.82 -13.50
CA GLY A 142 9.19 -1.70 -14.51
C GLY A 142 7.93 -1.02 -13.97
N ILE A 143 7.49 -1.36 -12.75
CA ILE A 143 6.33 -0.73 -12.10
C ILE A 143 6.60 0.75 -11.78
N ILE A 144 7.79 1.06 -11.24
CA ILE A 144 8.20 2.44 -10.96
C ILE A 144 8.29 3.23 -12.28
N LEU A 145 8.87 2.65 -13.32
CA LEU A 145 8.99 3.30 -14.63
C LEU A 145 7.62 3.55 -15.25
N ALA A 146 6.69 2.59 -15.18
CA ALA A 146 5.32 2.77 -15.65
C ALA A 146 4.55 3.84 -14.85
N CYS A 147 4.73 3.87 -13.53
CA CYS A 147 4.11 4.86 -12.66
C CYS A 147 4.71 6.26 -12.87
N CYS A 148 6.04 6.36 -13.04
CA CYS A 148 6.73 7.58 -13.42
C CYS A 148 6.35 8.04 -14.83
N LEU A 149 6.16 7.13 -15.79
CA LEU A 149 5.66 7.47 -17.12
C LEU A 149 4.24 8.02 -17.03
N ALA A 150 3.35 7.37 -16.28
CA ALA A 150 1.98 7.85 -16.07
C ALA A 150 1.96 9.23 -15.41
N ALA A 151 2.82 9.46 -14.41
CA ALA A 151 2.98 10.77 -13.77
C ALA A 151 3.59 11.83 -14.70
N ALA A 152 4.53 11.44 -15.58
CA ALA A 152 5.13 12.33 -16.58
C ALA A 152 4.13 12.70 -17.69
N ILE A 153 3.34 11.74 -18.19
CA ILE A 153 2.28 11.96 -19.19
C ILE A 153 1.20 12.90 -18.61
N LYS A 154 0.81 12.69 -17.34
CA LYS A 154 -0.13 13.58 -16.63
C LYS A 154 0.38 15.02 -16.57
N ARG A 155 1.70 15.23 -16.48
CA ARG A 155 2.32 16.56 -16.40
C ARG A 155 2.36 17.28 -17.76
N GLU A 156 2.38 16.54 -18.87
CA GLU A 156 2.36 17.11 -20.24
C GLU A 156 0.94 17.48 -20.72
N THR A 157 -0.10 16.87 -20.12
CA THR A 157 -1.50 17.03 -20.57
C THR A 157 -2.28 18.11 -19.80
N ASP A 158 -1.62 18.87 -18.92
CA ASP A 158 -2.20 20.02 -18.19
C ASP A 158 -1.68 21.32 -18.85
N PRO A 159 -2.30 21.78 -19.95
CA PRO A 159 -1.95 23.08 -20.53
C PRO A 159 -2.39 24.17 -19.54
N LYS A 160 -1.41 24.93 -19.06
CA LYS A 160 -1.64 26.18 -18.32
C LYS A 160 -2.53 27.14 -19.10
#